data_AF-A0A351UJW2-F1
#
_entry.id   AF-A0A351UJW2-F1
#
_cell.length_a   1.000
_cell.length_b   1.000
_cell.length_c   1.000
_cell.angle_alpha   90.00
_cell.angle_beta   90.00
_cell.angle_gamma   90.00
#
_symmetry.space_group_name_H-M   'P 1'
#
loop_
_entity.id
_entity.type
_entity.pdbx_description
1 polymer ?
#
loop_
_entity_poly.entity_id
_entity_poly.type
_entity_poly.pdbx_seq_one_letter_code
_entity_poly.pdbx_strand_id
1 'polypeptide(L)'
;MGYELIKCEAFKRRDPAVKEILFRINSSSRGMREKALLAEKLRRDAETLLGCGGHDPAVPDCGNCREISRRRKRLAELILDRTA
;
A
#
# COMPACT_ATOMS: atom_id res chain seq x y z
N MET A 1 -14.80 1.01 -5.19
CA MET A 1 -13.80 1.35 -6.23
C MET A 1 -12.80 0.21 -6.31
N GLY A 2 -12.97 -0.67 -7.28
CA GLY A 2 -12.07 -1.81 -7.51
C GLY A 2 -10.85 -1.37 -8.31
N TYR A 3 -9.67 -1.54 -7.72
CA TYR A 3 -8.35 -1.30 -8.32
C TYR A 3 -7.92 -2.43 -9.29
N GLU A 4 -8.88 -3.21 -9.80
CA GLU A 4 -8.66 -4.42 -10.60
C GLU A 4 -8.13 -4.13 -12.02
N LEU A 5 -7.97 -2.87 -12.40
CA LEU A 5 -7.63 -2.45 -13.76
C LEU A 5 -6.16 -2.04 -13.97
N ILE A 6 -5.32 -2.01 -12.93
CA ILE A 6 -3.89 -1.67 -13.12
C ILE A 6 -3.16 -2.85 -13.78
N LYS A 7 -2.71 -2.66 -15.01
CA LYS A 7 -1.98 -3.69 -15.78
C LYS A 7 -0.49 -3.74 -15.46
N CYS A 8 0.03 -2.80 -14.65
CA CYS A 8 1.43 -2.78 -14.24
C CYS A 8 1.81 -4.06 -13.47
N GLU A 9 2.71 -4.85 -14.04
CA GLU A 9 3.16 -6.12 -13.43
C GLU A 9 3.86 -5.93 -12.08
N ALA A 10 4.62 -4.83 -11.92
CA ALA A 10 5.23 -4.50 -10.64
C ALA A 10 4.19 -4.23 -9.54
N PHE A 11 3.08 -3.60 -9.90
CA PHE A 11 1.94 -3.39 -9.00
C PHE A 11 1.25 -4.72 -8.68
N LYS A 12 0.89 -5.51 -9.69
CA LYS A 12 0.20 -6.79 -9.53
C LYS A 12 0.96 -7.79 -8.65
N ARG A 13 2.29 -7.84 -8.74
CA ARG A 13 3.10 -8.72 -7.88
C ARG A 13 3.01 -8.37 -6.40
N ARG A 14 2.77 -7.09 -6.06
CA ARG A 14 2.72 -6.60 -4.67
C ARG A 14 1.30 -6.49 -4.13
N ASP A 15 0.31 -6.30 -5.01
CA ASP A 15 -1.08 -6.06 -4.63
C ASP A 15 -1.69 -7.14 -3.73
N PRO A 16 -1.46 -8.46 -3.95
CA PRO A 16 -1.96 -9.51 -3.06
C PRO A 16 -1.41 -9.40 -1.64
N ALA A 17 -0.09 -9.19 -1.50
CA ALA A 17 0.55 -9.04 -0.20
C ALA A 17 0.03 -7.80 0.54
N VAL A 18 -0.16 -6.70 -0.19
CA VAL A 18 -0.73 -5.47 0.38
C VAL A 18 -2.18 -5.65 0.83
N LYS A 19 -3.00 -6.35 0.03
CA LYS A 19 -4.38 -6.69 0.42
C LYS A 19 -4.42 -7.54 1.68
N GLU A 20 -3.53 -8.53 1.79
CA GLU A 20 -3.40 -9.34 2.99
C GLU A 20 -3.04 -8.46 4.20
N ILE A 21 -2.04 -7.57 4.06
CA ILE A 21 -1.66 -6.63 5.12
C ILE A 21 -2.85 -5.76 5.56
N LEU A 22 -3.60 -5.18 4.62
CA LEU A 22 -4.77 -4.36 4.92
C LEU A 22 -5.89 -5.16 5.61
N PHE A 23 -6.15 -6.38 5.15
CA PHE A 23 -7.10 -7.28 5.79
C PHE A 23 -6.69 -7.59 7.24
N ARG A 24 -5.40 -7.87 7.44
CA ARG A 24 -4.81 -8.16 8.74
C ARG A 24 -4.87 -6.94 9.67
N ILE A 25 -4.61 -5.73 9.18
CA ILE A 25 -4.74 -4.47 9.94
C ILE A 25 -6.19 -4.25 10.41
N ASN A 26 -7.16 -4.50 9.52
CA ASN A 26 -8.58 -4.30 9.78
C ASN A 26 -9.20 -5.41 10.65
N SER A 27 -8.48 -6.51 10.89
CA SER A 27 -8.95 -7.59 11.75
C SER A 27 -8.95 -7.14 13.22
N SER A 28 -10.11 -7.23 13.87
CA SER A 28 -10.37 -6.72 15.23
C SER A 28 -9.56 -7.38 16.35
N SER A 29 -8.91 -8.51 16.08
CA SER A 29 -8.18 -9.32 17.07
C SER A 29 -6.72 -8.93 17.30
N ARG A 30 -6.20 -7.91 16.60
CA ARG A 30 -4.77 -7.55 16.67
C ARG A 30 -4.47 -6.44 17.66
N GLY A 31 -3.47 -6.67 18.50
CA GLY A 31 -2.92 -5.66 19.40
C GLY A 31 -2.20 -4.53 18.65
N MET A 32 -2.04 -3.38 19.30
CA MET A 32 -1.44 -2.16 18.71
C MET A 32 -0.05 -2.41 18.12
N ARG A 33 0.80 -3.20 18.79
CA ARG A 33 2.15 -3.56 18.31
C ARG A 33 2.12 -4.33 16.98
N GLU A 34 1.17 -5.25 16.82
CA GLU A 34 1.07 -6.01 15.58
C GLU A 34 0.57 -5.14 14.43
N LYS A 35 -0.36 -4.22 14.71
CA LYS A 35 -0.83 -3.23 13.74
C LYS A 35 0.29 -2.29 13.30
N ALA A 36 1.17 -1.86 14.21
CA ALA A 36 2.35 -1.06 13.89
C ALA A 36 3.29 -1.80 12.92
N LEU A 37 3.63 -3.06 13.21
CA LEU A 37 4.50 -3.86 12.33
C LEU A 37 3.92 -4.07 10.93
N LEU A 38 2.61 -4.28 10.83
CA LEU A 38 1.90 -4.37 9.55
C LEU A 38 1.90 -3.03 8.82
N ALA A 39 1.68 -1.93 9.53
CA ALA A 39 1.73 -0.59 8.96
C ALA A 39 3.14 -0.26 8.43
N GLU A 40 4.21 -0.63 9.12
CA GLU A 40 5.58 -0.47 8.60
C GLU A 40 5.81 -1.27 7.31
N LYS A 41 5.29 -2.49 7.22
CA LYS A 41 5.33 -3.29 5.97
C LYS A 41 4.56 -2.59 4.85
N LEU A 42 3.34 -2.14 5.13
CA LEU A 42 2.51 -1.40 4.19
C LEU A 42 3.19 -0.12 3.69
N ARG A 43 3.85 0.63 4.59
CA ARG A 43 4.60 1.85 4.25
C ARG A 43 5.72 1.55 3.27
N ARG A 44 6.56 0.54 3.56
CA ARG A 44 7.71 0.16 2.71
C ARG A 44 7.29 -0.32 1.33
N ASP A 45 6.22 -1.11 1.24
CA ASP A 45 5.70 -1.56 -0.07
C ASP A 45 5.17 -0.40 -0.89
N ALA A 46 4.44 0.52 -0.25
CA ALA A 46 3.96 1.74 -0.89
C ALA A 46 5.12 2.63 -1.37
N GLU A 47 6.16 2.81 -0.56
CA GLU A 47 7.37 3.57 -0.92
C GLU A 47 8.10 2.97 -2.11
N THR A 48 8.19 1.64 -2.16
CA THR A 48 8.80 0.94 -3.29
C THR A 48 8.06 1.21 -4.60
N LEU A 49 6.72 1.20 -4.58
CA LEU A 49 5.91 1.50 -5.77
C LEU A 49 5.98 3.00 -6.15
N LEU A 50 6.06 3.90 -5.16
CA LEU A 50 6.22 5.33 -5.40
C LEU A 50 7.60 5.67 -6.00
N GLY A 51 8.63 4.92 -5.62
CA GLY A 51 10.00 5.02 -6.12
C GLY A 51 10.26 4.31 -7.45
N CYS A 52 9.22 3.80 -8.13
CA CYS A 52 9.37 3.13 -9.41
C CYS A 52 9.93 4.09 -10.48
N GLY A 53 11.17 3.84 -10.94
CA GLY A 53 11.85 4.67 -11.96
C GLY A 53 11.26 4.58 -13.37
N GLY A 54 10.45 3.55 -13.65
CA GLY A 54 9.73 3.38 -14.92
C GLY A 54 8.36 4.08 -14.94
N HIS A 55 8.10 5.02 -14.04
CA HIS A 55 6.80 5.68 -13.96
C HIS A 55 6.62 6.67 -15.11
N ASP A 56 5.62 6.42 -15.95
CA ASP A 56 5.22 7.34 -17.02
C ASP A 56 3.90 8.06 -16.65
N PRO A 57 3.90 9.39 -16.47
CA PRO A 57 2.69 10.15 -16.16
C PRO A 57 1.64 10.16 -17.30
N ALA A 58 2.03 9.86 -18.55
CA ALA A 58 1.11 9.75 -19.67
C ALA A 58 0.34 8.42 -19.66
N VAL A 59 0.78 7.43 -18.89
CA VAL A 59 0.14 6.11 -18.76
C VAL A 59 -0.84 6.13 -17.58
N PRO A 60 -2.16 5.98 -17.81
CA PRO A 60 -3.16 6.02 -16.74
C PRO A 60 -2.90 5.02 -15.60
N ASP A 61 -2.39 3.83 -15.93
CA ASP A 61 -2.05 2.80 -14.95
C ASP A 61 -0.95 3.22 -13.98
N CYS A 62 0.04 3.98 -14.45
CA CYS A 62 1.10 4.53 -13.61
C CYS A 62 0.54 5.60 -12.67
N GLY A 63 -0.34 6.48 -13.17
CA GLY A 63 -1.07 7.46 -12.35
C GLY A 63 -1.88 6.79 -11.24
N ASN A 64 -2.67 5.77 -11.60
CA ASN A 64 -3.46 4.98 -10.65
C ASN A 64 -2.59 4.25 -9.62
N CYS A 65 -1.50 3.60 -10.07
CA CYS A 65 -0.54 2.93 -9.21
C CYS A 65 0.05 3.90 -8.17
N ARG A 66 0.48 5.08 -8.61
CA ARG A 66 1.04 6.12 -7.74
C ARG A 66 0.00 6.63 -6.75
N GLU A 67 -1.22 6.90 -7.18
CA GLU A 67 -2.28 7.38 -6.29
C GLU A 67 -2.63 6.35 -5.22
N ILE A 68 -2.82 5.09 -5.60
CA ILE A 68 -3.08 4.00 -4.65
C ILE A 68 -1.93 3.85 -3.67
N SER A 69 -0.69 3.90 -4.15
CA SER A 69 0.50 3.80 -3.31
C SER A 69 0.59 4.96 -2.32
N ARG A 70 0.26 6.19 -2.73
CA ARG A 70 0.16 7.34 -1.82
C ARG A 70 -0.89 7.13 -0.73
N ARG A 71 -2.08 6.65 -1.09
CA ARG A 71 -3.16 6.37 -0.13
C ARG A 71 -2.73 5.30 0.88
N ARG A 72 -2.05 4.24 0.43
CA ARG A 72 -1.51 3.16 1.27
C ARG A 72 -0.44 3.66 2.24
N LYS A 73 0.50 4.47 1.75
CA LYS A 73 1.53 5.11 2.58
C LYS A 73 0.89 5.97 3.68
N ARG A 74 -0.05 6.84 3.31
CA ARG A 74 -0.75 7.70 4.27
C ARG A 74 -1.53 6.91 5.31
N LEU A 75 -2.20 5.83 4.93
CA LEU A 75 -2.88 4.95 5.88
C LEU A 75 -1.90 4.31 6.86
N ALA A 76 -0.75 3.84 6.38
CA ALA A 76 0.29 3.28 7.24
C ALA A 76 0.81 4.32 8.25
N GLU A 77 1.10 5.54 7.80
CA GLU A 77 1.54 6.64 8.67
C GLU A 77 0.50 6.95 9.75
N LEU A 78 -0.78 7.03 9.40
CA LEU A 78 -1.86 7.25 10.37
C LEU A 78 -1.98 6.13 11.43
N ILE A 79 -1.65 4.88 11.07
CA ILE A 79 -1.65 3.77 12.03
C ILE A 79 -0.43 3.86 12.93
N LEU A 80 0.74 4.16 12.36
CA LEU A 80 1.99 4.33 13.12
C LEU A 80 1.86 5.47 14.13
N ASP A 81 1.31 6.61 13.74
CA ASP A 81 1.08 7.76 14.65
C ASP A 81 0.13 7.42 15.81
N ARG A 82 -0.78 6.46 15.62
CA ARG A 82 -1.72 5.98 16.64
C ARG A 82 -1.16 4.85 17.52
N THR A 83 0.02 4.36 17.19
CA THR A 83 0.67 3.22 17.87
C THR A 83 2.05 3.54 18.41
N ALA A 84 2.58 4.73 18.11
CA ALA A 84 3.74 5.37 18.74
C ALA A 84 3.37 5.92 20.12
#